data_AF-A0A380FG95-F1
#
_entry.id   AF-A0A380FG95-F1
#
_cell.length_a   1.000
_cell.length_b   1.000
_cell.length_c   1.000
_cell.angle_alpha   90.00
_cell.angle_beta   90.00
_cell.angle_gamma   90.00
#
_symmetry.space_group_name_H-M   'P 1'
#
loop_
_entity.id
_entity.type
_entity.pdbx_description
1 polymer ?
#
loop_
_entity_poly.entity_id
_entity_poly.type
_entity_poly.pdbx_seq_one_letter_code
_entity_poly.pdbx_strand_id
1 'polypeptide(L)'
;MHFKMDAPVNPGNSGGAVIDRNGKLVGIASLKIDMDNVEGMAFAIPINDAQSIAKQLETKGKVNYPNTGVKIVNVADLDDAARSTINLPNDVNKGIVVADIKKRFSW
;
A
#
# COMPACT_ATOMS: atom_id res chain seq x y z
N MET A 1 -0.13 5.80 0.23
CA MET A 1 1.18 5.15 -0.05
C MET A 1 2.15 5.53 1.07
N HIS A 2 3.29 4.88 1.25
CA HIS A 2 4.26 5.25 2.30
C HIS A 2 5.65 5.47 1.70
N PHE A 3 6.48 6.32 2.31
CA PHE A 3 7.91 6.39 1.99
C PHE A 3 8.73 5.83 3.14
N LYS A 4 9.84 5.16 2.80
CA LYS A 4 10.78 4.61 3.77
C LYS A 4 11.71 5.72 4.26
N MET A 5 12.03 5.68 5.54
CA MET A 5 13.06 6.47 6.18
C MET A 5 13.95 5.58 7.04
N ASP A 6 15.17 6.04 7.28
CA ASP A 6 16.17 5.43 8.16
C ASP A 6 16.05 5.90 9.61
N ALA A 7 15.28 6.97 9.86
CA ALA A 7 14.96 7.46 11.19
C ALA A 7 14.11 6.45 11.98
N PRO A 8 14.49 6.10 13.22
CA PRO A 8 13.71 5.18 14.06
C PRO A 8 12.29 5.71 14.33
N VAL A 9 11.29 4.82 14.22
CA VAL A 9 9.91 5.08 14.67
C VAL A 9 9.59 4.13 15.82
N ASN A 10 9.19 4.69 16.95
CA ASN A 10 8.85 3.99 18.18
C ASN A 10 7.54 4.56 18.75
N PRO A 11 6.85 3.83 19.65
CA PRO A 11 5.74 4.41 20.40
C PRO A 11 6.14 5.76 21.00
N GLY A 12 5.38 6.82 20.67
CA GLY A 12 5.65 8.19 21.12
C GLY A 12 6.11 9.15 20.01
N ASN A 13 6.78 8.68 18.95
CA ASN A 13 7.05 9.51 17.76
C ASN A 13 6.15 9.17 16.55
N SER A 14 5.45 8.03 16.58
CA SER A 14 4.32 7.74 15.68
C SER A 14 3.27 8.85 15.78
N GLY A 15 2.80 9.35 14.63
CA GLY A 15 1.92 10.52 14.51
C GLY A 15 2.66 11.85 14.41
N GLY A 16 3.97 11.88 14.67
CA GLY A 16 4.80 13.07 14.60
C GLY A 16 5.13 13.51 13.16
N ALA A 17 5.57 14.76 13.04
CA ALA A 17 6.02 15.35 11.78
C ALA A 17 7.36 14.75 11.31
N VAL A 18 7.44 14.47 10.01
CA VAL A 18 8.70 14.20 9.31
C VAL A 18 9.04 15.42 8.46
N ILE A 19 10.20 16.01 8.71
CA ILE A 19 10.64 17.25 8.05
C ILE A 19 11.89 17.04 7.21
N ASP A 20 12.01 17.77 6.10
CA ASP A 20 13.25 17.83 5.31
C ASP A 20 14.25 18.84 5.89
N ARG A 21 15.43 18.94 5.27
CA ARG A 21 16.52 19.85 5.70
C ARG A 21 16.17 21.33 5.61
N ASN A 22 15.12 21.69 4.87
CA ASN A 22 14.63 23.06 4.75
C ASN A 22 13.51 23.34 5.77
N GLY A 23 13.20 22.39 6.67
CA GLY A 23 12.12 22.51 7.65
C GLY A 23 10.72 22.26 7.04
N LYS A 24 10.63 21.71 5.83
CA LYS A 24 9.33 21.42 5.22
C LYS A 24 8.78 20.09 5.71
N LEU A 25 7.51 20.08 6.12
CA LEU A 25 6.77 18.86 6.43
C LEU A 25 6.61 18.01 5.17
N VAL A 26 7.13 16.79 5.18
CA VAL A 26 7.09 15.84 4.07
C VAL A 26 6.24 14.60 4.37
N GLY A 27 5.97 14.33 5.65
CA GLY A 27 5.07 13.24 6.03
C GLY A 27 4.76 13.15 7.51
N ILE A 28 3.97 12.14 7.87
CA ILE A 28 3.59 11.79 9.24
C ILE A 28 4.19 10.42 9.55
N ALA A 29 4.99 10.33 10.61
CA ALA A 29 5.58 9.07 11.05
C ALA A 29 4.47 8.06 11.42
N SER A 30 4.57 6.83 10.94
CA SER A 30 3.47 5.87 11.09
C SER A 30 3.94 4.52 11.63
N LEU A 31 4.76 3.80 10.86
CA LEU A 31 5.06 2.39 11.12
C LEU A 31 6.57 2.16 11.16
N LYS A 32 7.00 1.19 11.97
CA LYS A 32 8.30 0.52 11.84
C LYS A 32 8.05 -0.95 11.49
N ILE A 33 8.94 -1.56 10.72
CA ILE A 33 8.97 -3.02 10.61
C ILE A 33 9.77 -3.55 11.80
N ASP A 34 9.12 -4.35 12.65
CA ASP A 34 9.75 -4.99 13.82
C ASP A 34 9.87 -6.49 13.54
N MET A 35 11.02 -6.91 13.00
CA MET A 35 11.35 -8.30 12.73
C MET A 35 12.78 -8.55 13.21
N ASP A 36 13.06 -9.74 13.73
CA ASP A 36 14.42 -10.12 14.10
C ASP A 36 15.34 -9.98 12.86
N ASN A 37 16.40 -9.16 13.00
CA ASN A 37 17.35 -8.74 11.95
C ASN A 37 16.91 -7.60 11.00
N VAL A 38 15.82 -6.89 11.29
CA VAL A 38 15.42 -5.69 10.54
C VAL A 38 15.56 -4.45 11.41
N GLU A 39 16.66 -3.72 11.24
CA GLU A 39 16.87 -2.40 11.87
C GLU A 39 16.77 -1.27 10.83
N GLY A 40 16.32 -0.09 11.27
CA GLY A 40 16.30 1.12 10.45
C GLY A 40 15.28 1.12 9.30
N MET A 41 14.21 0.31 9.39
CA MET A 41 13.10 0.35 8.44
C MET A 41 11.86 0.98 9.06
N ALA A 42 11.71 2.29 8.86
CA ALA A 42 10.53 3.04 9.26
C ALA A 42 9.83 3.66 8.06
N PHE A 43 8.54 3.95 8.23
CA PHE A 43 7.66 4.43 7.18
C PHE A 43 6.84 5.63 7.65
N ALA A 44 6.65 6.55 6.73
CA ALA A 44 5.82 7.74 6.92
C ALA A 44 4.76 7.86 5.82
N ILE A 45 3.61 8.40 6.20
CA ILE A 45 2.52 8.77 5.29
C ILE A 45 2.93 10.09 4.62
N PRO A 46 3.00 10.18 3.28
CA PRO A 46 3.30 11.42 2.57
C PRO A 46 2.31 12.53 2.94
N ILE A 47 2.80 13.76 3.07
CA ILE A 47 1.95 14.88 3.50
C ILE A 47 0.78 15.13 2.54
N ASN A 48 0.97 14.93 1.23
CA ASN A 48 -0.09 15.09 0.23
C ASN A 48 -1.23 14.06 0.44
N ASP A 49 -0.88 12.82 0.79
CA ASP A 49 -1.85 11.76 1.10
C ASP A 49 -2.62 12.13 2.38
N ALA A 50 -1.91 12.55 3.42
CA ALA A 50 -2.50 12.96 4.69
C ALA A 50 -3.48 14.15 4.52
N GLN A 51 -3.11 15.16 3.73
CA GLN A 51 -3.97 16.30 3.42
C GLN A 51 -5.21 15.89 2.62
N SER A 52 -5.05 15.01 1.63
CA SER A 52 -6.17 14.47 0.85
C SER A 52 -7.15 13.69 1.72
N ILE A 53 -6.64 12.86 2.65
CA ILE A 53 -7.43 12.09 3.61
C ILE A 53 -8.17 13.02 4.58
N ALA A 54 -7.47 13.99 5.17
CA ALA A 54 -8.07 14.97 6.08
C ALA A 54 -9.22 15.72 5.41
N LYS A 55 -9.00 16.23 4.18
CA LYS A 55 -10.04 16.92 3.41
C LYS A 55 -11.26 16.04 3.14
N GLN A 56 -11.07 14.74 2.87
CA GLN A 56 -12.19 13.82 2.68
C GLN A 56 -12.97 13.60 3.98
N LEU A 57 -12.27 13.44 5.10
CA LEU A 57 -12.92 13.32 6.41
C LEU A 57 -13.71 14.57 6.77
N GLU A 58 -13.13 15.76 6.59
CA GLU A 58 -13.78 17.05 6.85
C GLU A 58 -15.03 17.25 5.99
N THR A 59 -14.95 16.92 4.70
CA THR A 59 -16.04 17.22 3.75
C THR A 59 -17.10 16.15 3.66
N LYS A 60 -16.77 14.88 3.93
CA LYS A 60 -17.67 13.72 3.70
C LYS A 60 -17.90 12.89 4.95
N GLY A 61 -17.17 13.13 6.05
CA GLY A 61 -17.20 12.33 7.27
C GLY A 61 -16.57 10.93 7.11
N LYS A 62 -16.06 10.59 5.93
CA LYS A 62 -15.46 9.29 5.64
C LYS A 62 -14.45 9.38 4.50
N VAL A 63 -13.51 8.44 4.50
CA VAL A 63 -12.54 8.25 3.42
C VAL A 63 -13.04 7.12 2.52
N ASN A 64 -13.19 7.40 1.23
CA ASN A 64 -13.53 6.36 0.27
C ASN A 64 -12.23 5.87 -0.37
N TYR A 65 -11.79 4.67 0.02
CA TYR A 65 -10.66 4.02 -0.63
C TYR A 65 -11.12 3.42 -1.96
N PRO A 66 -10.52 3.79 -3.10
CA PRO A 66 -10.86 3.17 -4.37
C PRO A 66 -10.48 1.69 -4.31
N ASN A 67 -11.44 0.83 -4.63
CA ASN A 67 -11.24 -0.61 -4.74
C ASN A 67 -11.90 -1.06 -6.05
N THR A 68 -11.15 -1.74 -6.91
CA THR A 68 -11.65 -2.23 -8.19
C THR A 68 -12.52 -3.46 -8.05
N GLY A 69 -12.51 -4.12 -6.89
CA GLY A 69 -13.23 -5.37 -6.63
C GLY A 69 -12.64 -6.57 -7.37
N VAL A 70 -11.45 -6.41 -7.98
CA VAL A 70 -10.80 -7.45 -8.79
C VAL A 70 -9.74 -8.15 -7.95
N LYS A 71 -9.85 -9.48 -7.84
CA LYS A 71 -8.76 -10.32 -7.31
C LYS A 71 -7.81 -10.64 -8.46
N ILE A 72 -6.56 -10.22 -8.32
CA ILE A 72 -5.52 -10.46 -9.32
C ILE A 72 -4.50 -11.48 -8.81
N VAL A 73 -3.95 -12.27 -9.73
CA VAL A 73 -2.83 -13.19 -9.48
C VAL A 73 -1.74 -12.88 -10.51
N ASN A 74 -0.49 -12.80 -10.07
CA ASN A 74 0.63 -12.59 -10.97
C ASN A 74 0.87 -13.86 -11.80
N VAL A 75 1.03 -13.72 -13.11
CA VAL A 75 1.32 -14.83 -14.02
C VAL A 75 2.58 -15.60 -13.61
N ALA A 76 3.57 -14.89 -13.06
CA ALA A 76 4.83 -15.49 -12.61
C ALA A 76 4.67 -16.42 -11.40
N ASP A 77 3.58 -16.29 -10.65
CA ASP A 77 3.34 -17.06 -9.42
C ASP A 77 2.44 -18.29 -9.66
N LEU A 78 2.00 -18.52 -10.91
CA LEU A 78 1.14 -19.66 -11.27
C LEU A 78 1.97 -20.92 -11.54
N ASP A 79 1.57 -22.04 -10.93
CA ASP A 79 2.10 -23.36 -11.25
C ASP A 79 1.52 -23.93 -12.56
N ASP A 80 2.12 -25.01 -13.07
CA ASP A 80 1.72 -25.62 -14.34
C ASP A 80 0.26 -26.10 -14.35
N ALA A 81 -0.24 -26.56 -13.20
CA ALA A 81 -1.62 -27.02 -13.05
C ALA A 81 -2.61 -25.86 -13.19
N ALA A 82 -2.35 -24.73 -12.53
CA ALA A 82 -3.17 -23.53 -12.62
C ALA A 82 -3.13 -22.94 -14.03
N ARG A 83 -1.96 -22.90 -14.68
CA ARG A 83 -1.80 -22.44 -16.07
C ARG A 83 -2.60 -23.29 -17.04
N SER A 84 -2.55 -24.62 -16.90
CA SER A 84 -3.32 -25.55 -17.73
C SER A 84 -4.84 -25.39 -17.54
N THR A 85 -5.30 -25.21 -16.31
CA THR A 85 -6.74 -25.03 -16.00
C THR A 85 -7.36 -23.82 -16.71
N ILE A 86 -6.59 -22.74 -16.89
CA ILE A 86 -7.04 -21.53 -17.58
C ILE A 86 -6.57 -21.48 -19.04
N ASN A 87 -5.99 -22.57 -19.57
CA ASN A 87 -5.38 -22.65 -20.90
C ASN A 87 -4.42 -21.49 -21.19
N LEU A 88 -3.61 -21.10 -20.21
CA LEU A 88 -2.64 -20.02 -20.38
C LEU A 88 -1.52 -20.47 -21.32
N PRO A 89 -1.28 -19.78 -22.45
CA PRO A 89 -0.19 -20.12 -23.35
C PRO A 89 1.17 -20.08 -22.65
N ASN A 90 2.07 -20.98 -23.02
CA ASN A 90 3.39 -21.12 -22.38
C ASN A 90 4.31 -19.91 -22.61
N ASP A 91 4.08 -19.16 -23.69
CA ASP A 91 4.81 -17.93 -24.01
C ASP A 91 4.35 -16.72 -23.18
N VAL A 92 3.20 -16.80 -22.50
CA VAL A 92 2.70 -15.75 -21.61
C VAL A 92 3.30 -15.91 -20.22
N ASN A 93 4.43 -15.25 -19.97
CA ASN A 93 5.17 -15.32 -18.70
C ASN A 93 5.11 -14.02 -17.87
N LYS A 94 4.39 -13.00 -18.34
CA LYS A 94 4.24 -11.70 -17.69
C LYS A 94 2.79 -11.25 -17.70
N GLY A 95 2.41 -10.48 -16.70
CA GLY A 95 1.08 -9.89 -16.57
C GLY A 95 0.32 -10.39 -15.36
N ILE A 96 -0.99 -10.17 -15.37
CA ILE A 96 -1.90 -10.55 -14.28
C ILE A 96 -3.07 -11.35 -14.83
N VAL A 97 -3.52 -12.33 -14.05
CA VAL A 97 -4.79 -13.03 -14.26
C VAL A 97 -5.83 -12.44 -13.32
N VAL A 98 -7.01 -12.14 -13.85
CA VAL A 98 -8.17 -11.77 -13.04
C VAL A 98 -8.81 -13.05 -12.53
N ALA A 99 -8.61 -13.34 -11.25
CA ALA A 99 -9.10 -14.56 -10.61
C ALA A 99 -10.55 -14.46 -10.15
N ASP A 100 -10.99 -13.27 -9.75
CA ASP A 100 -12.39 -13.04 -9.33
C ASP A 100 -12.75 -11.55 -9.48
N ILE A 101 -14.05 -11.28 -9.66
CA ILE A 101 -14.61 -9.94 -9.71
C ILE A 101 -15.80 -9.89 -8.73
N LYS A 102 -15.66 -9.08 -7.68
CA LYS A 102 -16.72 -8.84 -6.71
C LYS A 102 -17.86 -8.06 -7.38
N LYS A 103 -18.97 -8.75 -7.66
CA LYS A 103 -20.14 -8.20 -8.39
C LYS A 103 -20.88 -7.06 -7.67
N ARG A 104 -20.67 -6.84 -6.37
CA ARG A 104 -21.29 -5.73 -5.61
C ARG A 104 -20.35 -5.16 -4.54
N PHE A 105 -20.19 -3.84 -4.56
CA PHE A 105 -19.51 -3.09 -3.51
C PHE A 105 -20.49 -2.83 -2.36
N SER A 106 -20.18 -3.37 -1.18
CA SER A 106 -20.81 -2.91 0.06
C SER A 106 -19.90 -1.82 0.64
N TRP A 107 -20.46 -0.64 0.88
CA TRP A 107 -19.84 0.43 1.66
C TRP A 107 -20.26 0.31 3.12
#